data_AF-A0A2V6KQQ5-F1
#
_entry.id   AF-A0A2V6KQQ5-F1
#
_cell.length_a   1.000
_cell.length_b   1.000
_cell.length_c   1.000
_cell.angle_alpha   90.00
_cell.angle_beta   90.00
_cell.angle_gamma   90.00
#
_symmetry.space_group_name_H-M   'P 1'
#
loop_
_entity.id
_entity.type
_entity.pdbx_description
1 polymer ?
#
loop_
_entity_poly.entity_id
_entity_poly.type
_entity_poly.pdbx_seq_one_letter_code
_entity_poly.pdbx_strand_id
1 'polypeptide(L)'
;TAAQYFHVLRRQMKREFIKPLIIATPKSLLRAKFASSPAEEFIHGRFEEILGAPEAGPIDKAKRIIFCSGKVYYDLLKYRTERKIDDAAIIRIEQLYPLAEKRLREMLKPFPKSAKFVWCQEEPQNMGAWTFIEPRLRSSFCTEIAYAGREASASPAVGALARHKREQAQLVADAFSL
;
A
#
# COMPACT_ATOMS: atom_id res chain seq x y z
N THR A 1 -0.19 0.83 -10.47
CA THR A 1 -0.26 1.82 -11.58
C THR A 1 -0.64 1.13 -12.88
N ALA A 2 -0.90 1.85 -13.98
CA ALA A 2 -1.12 1.23 -15.29
C ALA A 2 0.11 0.41 -15.75
N ALA A 3 1.33 0.92 -15.54
CA ALA A 3 2.56 0.19 -15.87
C ALA A 3 2.73 -1.10 -15.04
N GLN A 4 2.39 -1.09 -13.75
CA GLN A 4 2.42 -2.30 -12.92
C GLN A 4 1.54 -3.42 -13.49
N TYR A 5 0.33 -3.08 -13.95
CA TYR A 5 -0.56 -4.06 -14.57
C TYR A 5 -0.01 -4.59 -15.90
N PHE A 6 0.52 -3.71 -16.75
CA PHE A 6 1.20 -4.13 -17.99
C PHE A 6 2.36 -5.10 -17.73
N HIS A 7 3.24 -4.76 -16.77
CA HIS A 7 4.40 -5.57 -16.48
C HIS A 7 4.07 -6.87 -15.78
N VAL A 8 3.07 -6.92 -14.91
CA VAL A 8 2.68 -8.16 -14.23
C VAL A 8 2.12 -9.20 -15.21
N LEU A 9 1.34 -8.76 -16.21
CA LEU A 9 0.83 -9.63 -17.26
C LEU A 9 1.94 -10.17 -18.16
N ARG A 10 2.90 -9.31 -18.56
CA ARG A 10 4.07 -9.74 -19.34
C ARG A 10 4.94 -10.71 -18.56
N ARG A 11 5.14 -10.44 -17.26
CA ARG A 11 5.89 -11.31 -16.36
C ARG A 11 5.28 -12.70 -16.28
N GLN A 12 3.96 -12.82 -16.36
CA GLN A 12 3.28 -14.12 -16.35
C GLN A 12 3.61 -14.97 -17.58
N MET A 13 3.78 -14.35 -18.75
CA MET A 13 4.10 -15.04 -20.01
C MET A 13 5.60 -15.24 -20.25
N LYS A 14 6.44 -14.35 -19.70
CA LYS A 14 7.90 -14.37 -19.91
C LYS A 14 8.69 -15.21 -18.92
N ARG A 15 8.07 -15.65 -17.82
CA ARG A 15 8.73 -16.52 -16.84
C ARG A 15 8.85 -17.94 -17.39
N GLU A 16 9.93 -18.62 -17.02
CA GLU A 16 10.18 -20.02 -17.39
C GLU A 16 9.29 -21.02 -16.65
N PHE A 17 8.42 -20.54 -15.76
CA PHE A 17 7.48 -21.37 -14.99
C PHE A 17 6.10 -20.73 -14.97
N ILE A 18 5.08 -21.58 -14.80
CA ILE A 18 3.68 -21.17 -14.72
C ILE A 18 3.18 -21.38 -13.29
N LYS A 19 2.73 -20.29 -12.67
CA LYS A 19 2.03 -20.30 -11.38
C LYS A 19 0.80 -19.41 -11.45
N PRO A 20 -0.35 -19.78 -10.87
CA PRO A 20 -1.52 -18.91 -10.85
C PRO A 20 -1.19 -17.53 -10.27
N LEU A 21 -1.72 -16.49 -10.91
CA LEU A 21 -1.60 -15.10 -10.46
C LEU A 21 -2.99 -14.56 -10.14
N ILE A 22 -3.21 -14.21 -8.88
CA ILE A 22 -4.44 -13.58 -8.42
C ILE A 22 -4.25 -12.07 -8.41
N ILE A 23 -5.07 -11.34 -9.16
CA ILE A 23 -5.00 -9.88 -9.26
C ILE A 23 -6.31 -9.30 -8.73
N ALA A 24 -6.23 -8.52 -7.65
CA ALA A 24 -7.34 -7.67 -7.21
C ALA A 24 -7.44 -6.45 -8.14
N THR A 25 -8.28 -6.56 -9.19
CA THR A 25 -8.38 -5.49 -10.20
C THR A 25 -9.16 -4.28 -9.67
N PRO A 26 -8.62 -3.06 -9.83
CA PRO A 26 -9.29 -1.87 -9.32
C PRO A 26 -10.45 -1.47 -10.24
N LYS A 27 -11.57 -1.02 -9.66
CA LYS A 27 -12.72 -0.49 -10.41
C LYS A 27 -12.58 1.02 -10.66
N SER A 28 -12.32 1.79 -9.60
CA SER A 28 -12.26 3.25 -9.66
C SER A 28 -11.04 3.78 -10.41
N LEU A 29 -9.91 3.06 -10.37
CA LEU A 29 -8.65 3.51 -10.97
C LEU A 29 -8.64 3.46 -12.50
N LEU A 30 -9.57 2.74 -13.13
CA LEU A 30 -9.64 2.62 -14.60
C LEU A 30 -9.84 3.96 -15.31
N ARG A 31 -10.44 4.94 -14.63
CA ARG A 31 -10.72 6.29 -15.17
C ARG A 31 -9.96 7.40 -14.43
N ALA A 32 -9.12 7.03 -13.46
CA ALA A 32 -8.43 8.00 -12.62
C ALA A 32 -7.18 8.54 -13.34
N LYS A 33 -7.13 9.85 -13.59
CA LYS A 33 -5.97 10.49 -14.24
C LYS A 33 -4.66 10.27 -13.47
N PHE A 34 -4.70 10.25 -12.15
CA PHE A 34 -3.53 10.01 -11.29
C PHE A 34 -3.05 8.55 -11.26
N ALA A 35 -3.80 7.63 -11.88
CA ALA A 35 -3.42 6.22 -11.99
C ALA A 35 -2.81 5.86 -13.35
N SER A 36 -2.71 6.82 -14.27
CA SER A 36 -1.98 6.65 -15.53
C SER A 36 -0.48 6.51 -15.27
N SER A 37 0.22 5.94 -16.25
CA SER A 37 1.69 5.84 -16.26
C SER A 37 2.21 6.52 -17.53
N PRO A 38 3.37 7.21 -17.48
CA PRO A 38 4.05 7.72 -18.65
C PRO A 38 4.58 6.56 -19.53
N ALA A 39 4.82 6.84 -20.82
CA ALA A 39 5.24 5.82 -21.80
C ALA A 39 6.54 5.12 -21.39
N GLU A 40 7.46 5.87 -20.80
CA GLU A 40 8.78 5.42 -20.36
C GLU A 40 8.70 4.28 -19.33
N GLU A 41 7.70 4.33 -18.43
CA GLU A 41 7.47 3.25 -17.46
C GLU A 41 7.10 1.92 -18.15
N PHE A 42 6.49 1.95 -19.33
CA PHE A 42 6.17 0.73 -20.08
C PHE A 42 7.37 0.19 -20.87
N ILE A 43 8.22 1.08 -21.39
CA ILE A 43 9.36 0.72 -22.25
C ILE A 43 10.54 0.22 -21.42
N HIS A 44 10.90 0.95 -20.36
CA HIS A 44 12.10 0.71 -19.57
C HIS A 44 11.82 0.17 -18.16
N GLY A 45 10.56 0.19 -17.73
CA GLY A 45 10.17 -0.31 -16.42
C GLY A 45 10.06 -1.83 -16.33
N ARG A 46 9.68 -2.29 -15.15
CA ARG A 46 9.35 -3.69 -14.84
C ARG A 46 8.27 -3.72 -13.76
N PHE A 47 7.80 -4.92 -13.43
CA PHE A 47 6.93 -5.08 -12.27
C PHE A 47 7.77 -4.91 -11.00
N GLU A 48 7.36 -3.99 -10.14
CA GLU A 48 7.98 -3.75 -8.85
C GLU A 48 7.07 -4.33 -7.75
N GLU A 49 7.57 -5.29 -6.97
CA GLU A 49 6.78 -5.92 -5.89
C GLU A 49 6.42 -4.93 -4.77
N ILE A 50 7.31 -3.96 -4.54
CA ILE A 50 7.17 -2.93 -3.54
C ILE A 50 7.54 -1.61 -4.19
N LEU A 51 6.63 -0.65 -4.13
CA LEU A 51 6.83 0.71 -4.60
C LEU A 51 6.91 1.63 -3.39
N GLY A 52 8.11 2.15 -3.12
CA GLY A 52 8.30 3.23 -2.15
C GLY A 52 7.91 4.57 -2.79
N ALA A 53 7.29 5.46 -2.03
CA ALA A 53 7.11 6.85 -2.44
C ALA A 53 8.26 7.71 -1.90
N PRO A 54 9.20 8.20 -2.73
CA PRO A 54 10.20 9.17 -2.33
C PRO A 54 9.57 10.58 -2.29
N GLU A 55 8.65 10.83 -1.37
CA GLU A 55 8.00 12.14 -1.24
C GLU A 55 7.60 12.47 0.21
N ALA A 56 8.19 11.80 1.20
CA ALA A 56 8.00 12.16 2.61
C ALA A 56 9.25 12.88 3.09
N GLY A 57 9.30 14.20 2.88
CA GLY A 57 10.35 15.07 3.41
C GLY A 57 11.77 14.48 3.34
N PRO A 58 12.65 14.87 4.26
CA PRO A 58 13.88 14.15 4.54
C PRO A 58 13.60 12.79 5.22
N ILE A 59 14.12 11.70 4.66
CA ILE A 59 13.86 10.32 5.14
C ILE A 59 14.26 10.14 6.61
N ASP A 60 15.33 10.80 7.05
CA ASP A 60 15.85 10.82 8.42
C ASP A 60 14.88 11.47 9.43
N LYS A 61 13.89 12.23 8.97
CA LYS A 61 12.85 12.84 9.79
C LYS A 61 11.54 12.05 9.83
N ALA A 62 11.45 10.95 9.07
CA ALA A 62 10.24 10.14 9.02
C ALA A 62 9.96 9.51 10.40
N LYS A 63 8.84 9.89 11.01
CA LYS A 63 8.32 9.30 12.25
C LYS A 63 7.44 8.10 11.98
N ARG A 64 6.93 7.95 10.76
CA ARG A 64 5.98 6.90 10.40
C ARG A 64 6.21 6.34 9.01
N ILE A 65 5.98 5.04 8.90
CA ILE A 65 5.97 4.29 7.65
C ILE A 65 4.61 3.61 7.52
N ILE A 66 3.81 4.07 6.55
CA ILE A 66 2.48 3.58 6.26
C ILE A 66 2.56 2.62 5.08
N PHE A 67 2.36 1.34 5.35
CA PHE A 67 2.22 0.30 4.33
C PHE A 67 0.78 0.23 3.85
N CYS A 68 0.58 0.03 2.56
CA CYS A 68 -0.75 -0.18 1.98
C CYS A 68 -0.69 -1.03 0.71
N SER A 69 -1.85 -1.45 0.21
CA SER A 69 -1.98 -2.11 -1.09
C SER A 69 -3.22 -1.61 -1.82
N GLY A 70 -3.14 -1.50 -3.15
CA GLY A 70 -4.27 -1.08 -3.97
C GLY A 70 -4.60 0.42 -3.87
N LYS A 71 -5.89 0.75 -4.00
CA LYS A 71 -6.35 2.13 -4.27
C LYS A 71 -6.24 3.07 -3.08
N VAL A 72 -6.23 2.56 -1.84
CA VAL A 72 -6.12 3.37 -0.61
C VAL A 72 -4.89 4.26 -0.60
N TYR A 73 -3.82 3.85 -1.30
CA TYR A 73 -2.62 4.65 -1.52
C TYR A 73 -2.95 6.07 -1.99
N TYR A 74 -3.90 6.23 -2.91
CA TYR A 74 -4.21 7.53 -3.48
C TYR A 74 -4.97 8.42 -2.50
N ASP A 75 -5.79 7.84 -1.63
CA ASP A 75 -6.46 8.58 -0.55
C ASP A 75 -5.46 9.02 0.52
N LEU A 76 -4.51 8.14 0.88
CA LEU A 76 -3.39 8.47 1.77
C LEU A 76 -2.50 9.58 1.20
N LEU A 77 -2.12 9.47 -0.08
CA LEU A 77 -1.31 10.46 -0.77
C LEU A 77 -2.02 11.82 -0.79
N LYS A 78 -3.31 11.84 -1.15
CA LYS A 78 -4.13 13.06 -1.13
C LYS A 78 -4.16 13.69 0.26
N TYR A 79 -4.44 12.89 1.30
CA TYR A 79 -4.50 13.37 2.68
C TYR A 79 -3.17 13.97 3.15
N ARG A 80 -2.06 13.28 2.86
CA ARG A 80 -0.69 13.73 3.17
C ARG A 80 -0.38 15.06 2.50
N THR A 81 -0.66 15.18 1.20
CA THR A 81 -0.39 16.39 0.41
C THR A 81 -1.24 17.58 0.86
N GLU A 82 -2.54 17.39 1.09
CA GLU A 82 -3.44 18.45 1.54
C GLU A 82 -3.05 19.01 2.93
N ARG A 83 -2.50 18.16 3.80
CA ARG A 83 -2.06 18.54 5.15
C ARG A 83 -0.58 18.85 5.25
N LYS A 84 0.18 18.76 4.15
CA LYS A 84 1.63 19.00 4.09
C LYS A 84 2.40 18.19 5.14
N ILE A 85 2.01 16.93 5.32
CA ILE A 85 2.68 16.02 6.27
C ILE A 85 3.98 15.51 5.61
N ASP A 86 5.12 15.82 6.22
CA ASP A 86 6.45 15.49 5.71
C ASP A 86 7.16 14.37 6.50
N ASP A 87 6.61 13.97 7.65
CA ASP A 87 7.18 12.96 8.56
C ASP A 87 6.54 11.56 8.43
N ALA A 88 5.76 11.32 7.37
CA ALA A 88 5.10 10.04 7.11
C ALA A 88 5.35 9.54 5.68
N ALA A 89 6.11 8.45 5.56
CA ALA A 89 6.33 7.74 4.31
C ALA A 89 5.19 6.78 3.99
N ILE A 90 4.84 6.67 2.71
CA ILE A 90 3.82 5.73 2.23
C ILE A 90 4.50 4.71 1.31
N ILE A 91 4.36 3.43 1.63
CA ILE A 91 4.95 2.32 0.88
C ILE A 91 3.83 1.40 0.38
N ARG A 92 3.81 1.14 -0.93
CA ARG A 92 2.85 0.22 -1.55
C ARG A 92 3.44 -1.17 -1.65
N ILE A 93 2.72 -2.16 -1.13
CA ILE A 93 2.98 -3.57 -1.34
C ILE A 93 2.09 -4.04 -2.49
N GLU A 94 2.66 -4.05 -3.70
CA GLU A 94 1.98 -4.44 -4.94
C GLU A 94 1.89 -5.96 -5.10
N GLN A 95 2.82 -6.70 -4.48
CA GLN A 95 2.78 -8.16 -4.40
C GLN A 95 2.75 -8.63 -2.94
N LEU A 96 1.58 -9.09 -2.48
CA LEU A 96 1.41 -9.64 -1.14
C LEU A 96 2.04 -11.02 -1.00
N TYR A 97 1.97 -11.86 -2.04
CA TYR A 97 2.55 -13.21 -2.02
C TYR A 97 3.22 -13.58 -3.36
N PRO A 98 4.43 -14.15 -3.34
CA PRO A 98 5.34 -14.20 -2.18
C PRO A 98 5.80 -12.79 -1.81
N LEU A 99 5.89 -12.49 -0.51
CA LEU A 99 6.30 -11.18 -0.02
C LEU A 99 7.80 -10.95 -0.32
N ALA A 100 8.13 -9.82 -0.93
CA ALA A 100 9.52 -9.48 -1.26
C ALA A 100 10.28 -8.93 -0.04
N GLU A 101 10.44 -9.74 1.01
CA GLU A 101 10.96 -9.30 2.30
C GLU A 101 12.36 -8.69 2.24
N LYS A 102 13.25 -9.26 1.41
CA LYS A 102 14.62 -8.73 1.21
C LYS A 102 14.57 -7.29 0.69
N ARG A 103 13.77 -7.06 -0.35
CA ARG A 103 13.56 -5.75 -0.95
C ARG A 103 12.92 -4.78 0.04
N LEU A 104 11.93 -5.24 0.82
CA LEU A 104 11.31 -4.41 1.85
C LEU A 104 12.34 -3.98 2.90
N ARG A 105 13.16 -4.92 3.40
CA ARG A 105 14.25 -4.63 4.34
C ARG A 105 15.23 -3.61 3.77
N GLU A 106 15.67 -3.79 2.53
CA GLU A 106 16.58 -2.85 1.86
C GLU A 106 15.99 -1.45 1.72
N MET A 107 14.71 -1.35 1.34
CA MET A 107 14.00 -0.08 1.21
C MET A 107 13.85 0.65 2.55
N LEU A 108 13.71 -0.08 3.66
CA LEU A 108 13.51 0.49 4.98
C LEU A 108 14.82 0.85 5.71
N LYS A 109 15.99 0.38 5.24
CA LYS A 109 17.30 0.67 5.86
C LYS A 109 17.57 2.16 6.13
N PRO A 110 17.22 3.10 5.22
CA PRO A 110 17.54 4.51 5.43
C PRO A 110 16.62 5.21 6.45
N PHE A 111 15.50 4.58 6.84
CA PHE A 111 14.54 5.17 7.76
C PHE A 111 15.02 5.09 9.23
N PRO A 112 14.61 6.05 10.08
CA PRO A 112 14.88 5.97 11.51
C PRO A 112 14.32 4.68 12.12
N LYS A 113 15.11 4.03 12.99
CA LYS A 113 14.66 2.85 13.74
C LYS A 113 13.49 3.12 14.68
N SER A 114 13.28 4.40 15.05
CA SER A 114 12.15 4.86 15.87
C SER A 114 10.87 5.08 15.07
N ALA A 115 10.90 4.95 13.74
CA ALA A 115 9.73 5.16 12.92
C ALA A 115 8.66 4.09 13.21
N LYS A 116 7.43 4.54 13.49
CA LYS A 116 6.29 3.65 13.72
C LYS A 116 5.79 3.04 12.42
N PHE A 117 5.42 1.77 12.47
CA PHE A 117 4.92 1.06 11.30
C PHE A 117 3.40 0.95 11.38
N VAL A 118 2.73 1.31 10.29
CA VAL A 118 1.26 1.27 10.19
C VAL A 118 0.87 0.50 8.94
N TRP A 119 -0.04 -0.45 9.05
CA TRP A 119 -0.71 -1.06 7.91
C TRP A 119 -2.05 -0.38 7.70
N CYS A 120 -2.21 0.25 6.54
CA CYS A 120 -3.46 0.87 6.14
C CYS A 120 -4.18 0.06 5.05
N GLN A 121 -5.46 -0.24 5.29
CA GLN A 121 -6.33 -0.90 4.31
C GLN A 121 -7.77 -0.41 4.40
N GLU A 122 -8.50 -0.54 3.29
CA GLU A 122 -9.92 -0.18 3.23
C GLU A 122 -10.80 -1.35 3.67
N GLU A 123 -10.34 -2.57 3.49
CA GLU A 123 -11.05 -3.76 3.90
C GLU A 123 -11.19 -3.81 5.43
N PRO A 124 -12.32 -4.35 5.95
CA PRO A 124 -12.48 -4.66 7.38
C PRO A 124 -11.29 -5.41 7.96
N GLN A 125 -11.01 -5.26 9.26
CA GLN A 125 -9.84 -5.85 9.91
C GLN A 125 -9.76 -7.38 9.78
N ASN A 126 -10.91 -8.06 9.77
CA ASN A 126 -11.01 -9.51 9.54
C ASN A 126 -10.94 -9.90 8.06
N MET A 127 -10.69 -8.94 7.16
CA MET A 127 -10.61 -9.10 5.71
C MET A 127 -9.35 -8.43 5.16
N GLY A 128 -9.21 -8.42 3.83
CA GLY A 128 -8.05 -7.85 3.17
C GLY A 128 -6.78 -8.62 3.50
N ALA A 129 -5.67 -7.91 3.62
CA ALA A 129 -4.36 -8.52 3.83
C ALA A 129 -3.90 -8.54 5.28
N TRP A 130 -4.59 -7.83 6.19
CA TRP A 130 -4.15 -7.61 7.57
C TRP A 130 -3.66 -8.88 8.27
N THR A 131 -4.51 -9.90 8.38
CA THR A 131 -4.21 -11.17 9.06
C THR A 131 -3.07 -11.96 8.41
N PHE A 132 -2.76 -11.67 7.15
CA PHE A 132 -1.66 -12.28 6.42
C PHE A 132 -0.36 -11.48 6.55
N ILE A 133 -0.42 -10.16 6.43
CA ILE A 133 0.76 -9.30 6.29
C ILE A 133 1.34 -8.87 7.63
N GLU A 134 0.50 -8.62 8.64
CA GLU A 134 0.91 -8.23 10.00
C GLU A 134 1.97 -9.17 10.58
N PRO A 135 1.75 -10.51 10.66
CA PRO A 135 2.71 -11.38 11.32
C PRO A 135 4.05 -11.45 10.57
N ARG A 136 4.02 -11.27 9.24
CA ARG A 136 5.23 -11.25 8.41
C ARG A 136 6.03 -9.98 8.62
N LEU A 137 5.37 -8.83 8.69
CA LEU A 137 6.02 -7.56 8.96
C LEU A 137 6.58 -7.52 10.39
N ARG A 138 5.78 -7.89 11.39
CA ARG A 138 6.20 -7.95 12.79
C ARG A 138 7.41 -8.87 12.97
N SER A 139 7.37 -10.08 12.42
CA SER A 139 8.51 -11.00 12.48
C SER A 139 9.72 -10.49 11.69
N SER A 140 9.51 -9.78 10.58
CA SER A 140 10.59 -9.30 9.71
C SER A 140 11.37 -8.12 10.27
N PHE A 141 10.72 -7.31 11.11
CA PHE A 141 11.26 -6.06 11.63
C PHE A 141 11.33 -6.00 13.15
N CYS A 142 10.85 -7.03 13.84
CA CYS A 142 10.80 -7.11 15.30
C CYS A 142 10.14 -5.87 15.93
N THR A 143 9.06 -5.39 15.30
CA THR A 143 8.32 -4.19 15.73
C THR A 143 6.82 -4.42 15.58
N GLU A 144 6.05 -3.77 16.44
CA GLU A 144 4.60 -3.78 16.34
C GLU A 144 4.12 -3.02 15.11
N ILE A 145 3.07 -3.52 14.48
CA ILE A 145 2.45 -2.89 13.31
C ILE A 145 1.09 -2.36 13.77
N ALA A 146 0.91 -1.04 13.76
CA ALA A 146 -0.39 -0.46 14.06
C ALA A 146 -1.36 -0.69 12.89
N TYR A 147 -2.65 -0.88 13.19
CA TYR A 147 -3.70 -1.09 12.20
C TYR A 147 -4.48 0.20 11.96
N ALA A 148 -4.60 0.62 10.69
CA ALA A 148 -5.46 1.71 10.25
C ALA A 148 -6.42 1.22 9.16
N GLY A 149 -7.64 0.88 9.53
CA GLY A 149 -8.62 0.35 8.59
C GLY A 149 -10.03 0.29 9.18
N ARG A 150 -10.96 -0.31 8.45
CA ARG A 150 -12.33 -0.49 8.93
C ARG A 150 -12.37 -1.54 10.05
N GLU A 151 -13.24 -1.32 11.04
CA GLU A 151 -13.49 -2.33 12.07
C GLU A 151 -13.95 -3.66 11.46
N ALA A 152 -13.70 -4.75 12.17
CA ALA A 152 -14.12 -6.07 11.74
C ALA A 152 -15.64 -6.14 11.56
N SER A 153 -16.09 -6.73 10.46
CA SER A 153 -17.51 -6.82 10.12
C SER A 153 -17.83 -8.14 9.42
N ALA A 154 -19.08 -8.59 9.56
CA ALA A 154 -19.58 -9.75 8.82
C ALA A 154 -19.78 -9.42 7.33
N SER A 155 -20.26 -8.21 7.02
CA SER A 155 -20.38 -7.73 5.64
C SER A 155 -19.06 -7.12 5.15
N PRO A 156 -18.67 -7.30 3.87
CA PRO A 156 -17.47 -6.66 3.31
C PRO A 156 -17.51 -5.13 3.27
N ALA A 157 -18.71 -4.55 3.23
CA ALA A 157 -18.89 -3.11 3.23
C ALA A 157 -20.25 -2.72 3.81
N VAL A 158 -20.35 -1.47 4.28
CA VAL A 158 -21.62 -0.87 4.70
C VAL A 158 -22.48 -0.51 3.48
N GLY A 159 -23.79 -0.71 3.58
CA GLY A 159 -24.74 -0.35 2.51
C GLY A 159 -25.03 1.14 2.38
N ALA A 160 -24.76 1.92 3.43
CA ALA A 160 -25.02 3.36 3.45
C ALA A 160 -23.80 4.17 2.98
N LEU A 161 -23.93 4.90 1.87
CA LEU A 161 -22.84 5.68 1.29
C LEU A 161 -22.27 6.73 2.25
N ALA A 162 -23.12 7.38 3.06
CA ALA A 162 -22.67 8.37 4.04
C ALA A 162 -21.75 7.75 5.10
N ARG A 163 -22.11 6.55 5.60
CA ARG A 163 -21.29 5.79 6.54
C ARG A 163 -19.98 5.35 5.89
N HIS A 164 -20.04 4.83 4.66
CA HIS A 164 -18.85 4.43 3.91
C HIS A 164 -17.83 5.56 3.76
N LYS A 165 -18.29 6.77 3.40
CA LYS A 165 -17.44 7.96 3.29
C LYS A 165 -16.82 8.38 4.62
N ARG A 166 -17.59 8.28 5.72
CA ARG A 166 -17.10 8.60 7.07
C ARG A 166 -16.00 7.62 7.50
N GLU A 167 -16.23 6.32 7.34
CA GLU A 167 -15.23 5.28 7.62
C GLU A 167 -13.97 5.47 6.77
N GLN A 168 -14.12 5.83 5.48
CA GLN A 168 -13.00 6.10 4.60
C GLN A 168 -12.16 7.28 5.08
N ALA A 169 -12.81 8.38 5.49
CA ALA A 169 -12.09 9.54 6.02
C ALA A 169 -11.38 9.21 7.34
N GLN A 170 -12.02 8.40 8.19
CA GLN A 170 -11.49 8.00 9.49
C GLN A 170 -10.24 7.13 9.33
N LEU A 171 -10.30 6.04 8.55
CA LEU A 171 -9.15 5.13 8.40
C LEU A 171 -7.92 5.83 7.81
N VAL A 172 -8.15 6.78 6.90
CA VAL A 172 -7.06 7.57 6.30
C VAL A 172 -6.46 8.51 7.35
N ALA A 173 -7.28 9.16 8.18
CA ALA A 173 -6.77 10.01 9.25
C ALA A 173 -6.01 9.19 10.31
N ASP A 174 -6.51 8.02 10.68
CA ASP A 174 -5.88 7.12 11.65
C ASP A 174 -4.50 6.66 11.19
N ALA A 175 -4.32 6.43 9.88
CA ALA A 175 -3.03 6.07 9.32
C ALA A 175 -1.93 7.10 9.60
N PHE A 176 -2.27 8.38 9.84
CA PHE A 176 -1.32 9.44 10.17
C PHE A 176 -1.28 9.82 11.66
N SER A 177 -2.21 9.32 12.49
CA SER A 177 -2.28 9.67 13.92
C SER A 177 -1.66 8.62 14.85
N LEU A 178 -1.69 7.33 14.48
CA LEU A 178 -1.23 6.19 15.30
C LEU A 178 0.28 6.11 15.53
#